data_AF-H2JGB0-F1
#
_entry.id   AF-H2JGB0-F1
#
_cell.length_a   1.000
_cell.length_b   1.000
_cell.length_c   1.000
_cell.angle_alpha   90.00
_cell.angle_beta   90.00
_cell.angle_gamma   90.00
#
_symmetry.space_group_name_H-M   'P 1'
#
loop_
_entity.id
_entity.type
_entity.pdbx_description
1 polymer ?
#
loop_
_entity_poly.entity_id
_entity_poly.type
_entity_poly.pdbx_seq_one_letter_code
_entity_poly.pdbx_strand_id
1 'polypeptide(L)'
;MTRELVGTVTKEERNELLILFERKIGIEELSATLENDLLSTDKKEIMQDKMISELGKVKQNMQIWWDKMYKKYNWKSIEGYRWNIDFQTCEIFLTK
;
A
#
# COMPACT_ATOMS: atom_id res chain seq x y z
N MET A 1 21.02 -6.70 -6.62
CA MET A 1 19.55 -6.51 -6.56
C MET A 1 19.09 -6.11 -7.95
N THR A 2 18.24 -6.91 -8.59
CA THR A 2 17.69 -6.62 -9.91
C THR A 2 16.50 -5.67 -9.77
N ARG A 3 16.65 -4.42 -10.22
CA ARG A 3 15.58 -3.42 -10.34
C ARG A 3 15.50 -3.03 -11.81
N GLU A 4 14.39 -3.33 -12.46
CA GLU A 4 14.16 -3.05 -13.87
C GLU A 4 13.00 -2.05 -14.00
N LEU A 5 13.18 -0.96 -14.76
CA LEU A 5 12.10 -0.04 -15.07
C LEU A 5 11.15 -0.70 -16.09
N VAL A 6 9.88 -0.87 -15.73
CA VAL A 6 8.88 -1.56 -16.56
C VAL A 6 7.75 -0.64 -17.04
N GLY A 7 7.69 0.59 -16.54
CA GLY A 7 6.75 1.60 -17.03
C GLY A 7 6.70 2.85 -16.17
N THR A 8 5.75 3.73 -16.49
CA THR A 8 5.45 4.96 -15.77
C THR A 8 3.94 5.15 -15.70
N VAL A 9 3.44 5.73 -14.61
CA VAL A 9 2.03 6.14 -14.45
C VAL A 9 1.89 7.66 -14.51
N THR A 10 0.66 8.18 -14.63
CA THR A 10 0.45 9.63 -14.50
C THR A 10 0.57 10.08 -13.04
N LYS A 11 0.70 11.38 -12.82
CA LYS A 11 0.75 11.95 -11.47
C LYS A 11 -0.54 11.68 -10.70
N GLU A 12 -1.68 11.75 -11.38
CA GLU A 12 -3.00 11.51 -10.81
C GLU A 12 -3.12 10.06 -10.35
N GLU A 13 -2.74 9.10 -11.20
CA GLU A 13 -2.74 7.67 -10.85
C GLU A 13 -1.79 7.37 -9.70
N ARG A 14 -0.57 7.94 -9.73
CA ARG A 14 0.39 7.85 -8.62
C ARG A 14 -0.20 8.42 -7.33
N ASN A 15 -0.91 9.54 -7.41
CA ASN A 15 -1.55 10.17 -6.24
C ASN A 15 -2.67 9.30 -5.66
N GLU A 16 -3.44 8.59 -6.49
CA GLU A 16 -4.44 7.61 -6.01
C GLU A 16 -3.77 6.55 -5.11
N LEU A 17 -2.63 6.00 -5.52
CA LEU A 17 -1.89 5.03 -4.72
C LEU A 17 -1.21 5.67 -3.49
N LEU A 18 -0.71 6.90 -3.62
CA LEU A 18 -0.06 7.62 -2.53
C LEU A 18 -1.02 7.84 -1.35
N ILE A 19 -2.26 8.25 -1.62
CA ILE A 19 -3.30 8.43 -0.60
C ILE A 19 -3.55 7.12 0.17
N LEU A 20 -3.58 5.98 -0.53
CA LEU A 20 -3.74 4.67 0.11
C LEU A 20 -2.53 4.31 0.98
N PHE A 21 -1.32 4.63 0.51
CA PHE A 21 -0.08 4.38 1.23
C PHE A 21 0.02 5.22 2.51
N GLU A 22 -0.30 6.51 2.43
CA GLU A 22 -0.35 7.41 3.59
C GLU A 22 -1.39 6.94 4.62
N ARG A 23 -2.57 6.51 4.15
CA ARG A 23 -3.59 5.93 5.05
C ARG A 23 -3.11 4.65 5.73
N LYS A 24 -2.40 3.78 5.01
CA LYS A 24 -1.79 2.56 5.58
C LYS A 24 -0.80 2.93 6.70
N ILE A 25 0.12 3.86 6.43
CA ILE A 25 1.11 4.32 7.40
C ILE A 25 0.42 4.90 8.63
N GLY A 26 -0.57 5.78 8.44
CA GLY A 26 -1.30 6.37 9.56
C GLY A 26 -1.98 5.34 10.46
N ILE A 27 -2.54 4.26 9.90
CA ILE A 27 -3.13 3.19 10.72
C ILE A 27 -2.03 2.37 11.43
N GLU A 28 -0.90 2.10 10.78
CA GLU A 28 0.24 1.38 11.37
C GLU A 28 0.85 2.17 12.55
N GLU A 29 1.01 3.49 12.41
CA GLU A 29 1.50 4.38 13.47
C GLU A 29 0.51 4.47 14.65
N LEU A 30 -0.79 4.59 14.36
CA LEU A 30 -1.83 4.58 15.40
C LEU A 30 -1.84 3.24 16.16
N SER A 31 -1.71 2.13 15.44
CA SER A 31 -1.64 0.79 16.04
C SER A 31 -0.46 0.65 17.00
N ALA A 32 0.72 1.11 16.60
CA ALA A 32 1.93 1.10 17.43
C ALA A 32 1.80 2.02 18.66
N THR A 33 1.07 3.12 18.56
CA THR A 33 0.84 4.05 19.69
C THR A 33 -0.10 3.43 20.73
N LEU A 34 -1.15 2.74 20.27
CA LEU A 34 -2.14 2.06 21.11
C LEU A 34 -1.58 0.89 21.92
N GLU A 35 -0.49 0.27 21.46
CA GLU A 35 0.19 -0.74 22.25
C GLU A 35 0.75 -0.19 23.56
N ASN A 36 1.12 1.10 23.58
CA ASN A 36 1.74 1.80 24.71
C ASN A 36 0.77 2.55 25.65
N ASP A 37 -0.53 2.59 25.34
CA ASP A 37 -1.50 3.45 26.05
C ASP A 37 -2.29 2.69 27.16
N LEU A 38 -2.67 3.42 28.23
CA LEU A 38 -3.36 2.95 29.45
C LEU A 38 -4.88 2.70 29.24
N LEU A 39 -5.27 2.16 28.08
CA LEU A 39 -6.68 1.86 27.80
C LEU A 39 -7.14 0.60 28.53
N SER A 40 -8.40 0.60 28.97
CA SER A 40 -9.08 -0.61 29.44
C SER A 40 -9.13 -1.68 28.34
N THR A 41 -8.85 -2.94 28.69
CA THR A 41 -8.72 -4.08 27.77
C THR A 41 -9.80 -4.15 26.68
N ASP A 42 -11.08 -4.01 27.03
CA ASP A 42 -12.21 -4.12 26.09
C ASP A 42 -12.20 -3.04 24.99
N LYS A 43 -11.78 -1.81 25.33
CA LYS A 43 -11.69 -0.71 24.36
C LYS A 43 -10.50 -0.89 23.41
N LYS A 44 -9.41 -1.50 23.91
CA LYS A 44 -8.21 -1.79 23.13
C LYS A 44 -8.50 -2.86 22.07
N GLU A 45 -9.21 -3.92 22.43
CA GLU A 45 -9.59 -5.01 21.52
C GLU A 45 -10.49 -4.51 20.37
N ILE A 46 -11.56 -3.76 20.69
CA ILE A 46 -12.46 -3.19 19.66
C ILE A 46 -11.72 -2.25 18.70
N MET A 47 -10.77 -1.45 19.21
CA MET A 47 -9.95 -0.58 18.36
C MET A 47 -8.99 -1.38 17.48
N GLN A 48 -8.34 -2.41 18.02
CA GLN A 48 -7.47 -3.30 17.27
C GLN A 48 -8.21 -3.99 16.12
N ASP A 49 -9.39 -4.53 16.38
CA ASP A 49 -10.21 -5.17 15.33
C ASP A 49 -10.59 -4.20 14.22
N LYS A 50 -10.97 -2.96 14.58
CA LYS A 50 -11.25 -1.90 13.60
C LYS A 50 -10.01 -1.56 12.77
N MET A 51 -8.84 -1.45 13.40
CA MET A 51 -7.58 -1.17 12.70
C MET A 51 -7.19 -2.29 11.75
N ILE A 52 -7.30 -3.55 12.18
CA ILE A 52 -7.07 -4.73 11.34
C ILE A 52 -8.02 -4.72 10.13
N SER A 53 -9.31 -4.46 10.36
CA SER A 53 -10.31 -4.36 9.30
C SER A 53 -9.98 -3.25 8.29
N GLU A 54 -9.65 -2.05 8.78
CA GLU A 54 -9.32 -0.92 7.93
C GLU A 54 -8.02 -1.14 7.14
N LEU A 55 -6.98 -1.71 7.77
CA LEU A 55 -5.76 -2.11 7.07
C LEU A 55 -6.04 -3.14 5.97
N GLY A 56 -6.93 -4.09 6.22
CA GLY A 56 -7.39 -5.05 5.23
C GLY A 56 -8.00 -4.37 4.00
N LYS A 57 -8.92 -3.42 4.22
CA LYS A 57 -9.56 -2.64 3.14
C LYS A 57 -8.54 -1.81 2.35
N VAL A 58 -7.59 -1.16 3.03
CA VAL A 58 -6.54 -0.37 2.35
C VAL A 58 -5.66 -1.26 1.48
N LYS A 59 -5.22 -2.41 1.99
CA LYS A 59 -4.43 -3.39 1.21
C LYS A 59 -5.20 -3.88 -0.02
N GLN A 60 -6.49 -4.18 0.14
CA GLN A 60 -7.34 -4.59 -0.99
C GLN A 60 -7.44 -3.48 -2.05
N ASN A 61 -7.66 -2.23 -1.65
CA ASN A 61 -7.72 -1.10 -2.57
C ASN A 61 -6.40 -0.85 -3.30
N MET A 62 -5.26 -1.02 -2.62
CA MET A 62 -3.95 -0.95 -3.25
C MET A 62 -3.78 -2.05 -4.30
N GLN A 63 -4.20 -3.29 -4.01
CA GLN A 63 -4.16 -4.38 -4.99
C GLN A 63 -5.04 -4.09 -6.21
N ILE A 64 -6.26 -3.58 -5.98
CA ILE A 64 -7.16 -3.17 -7.08
C ILE A 64 -6.52 -2.11 -7.97
N TRP A 65 -5.81 -1.14 -7.38
CA TRP A 65 -5.07 -0.13 -8.13
C TRP A 65 -3.97 -0.78 -8.98
N TRP A 66 -3.17 -1.68 -8.41
CA TRP A 66 -2.12 -2.41 -9.15
C TRP A 66 -2.71 -3.21 -10.31
N ASP A 67 -3.80 -3.94 -10.08
CA ASP A 67 -4.47 -4.73 -11.12
C ASP A 67 -5.03 -3.84 -12.24
N LYS A 68 -5.60 -2.68 -11.90
CA LYS A 68 -6.08 -1.68 -12.86
C LYS A 68 -4.95 -1.13 -13.71
N MET A 69 -3.83 -0.75 -13.11
CA MET A 69 -2.69 -0.18 -13.84
C MET A 69 -1.96 -1.23 -14.69
N TYR A 70 -1.82 -2.44 -14.17
CA TYR A 70 -1.30 -3.56 -14.96
C TYR A 70 -2.16 -3.83 -16.20
N LYS A 71 -3.49 -3.88 -16.05
CA LYS A 71 -4.39 -4.04 -17.21
C LYS A 71 -4.27 -2.91 -18.23
N LYS A 72 -4.04 -1.67 -17.76
CA LYS A 72 -3.95 -0.49 -18.61
C LYS A 72 -2.62 -0.41 -19.37
N TYR A 73 -1.51 -0.68 -18.70
CA TYR A 73 -0.15 -0.45 -19.23
C TYR A 73 0.58 -1.74 -19.62
N ASN A 74 0.06 -2.90 -19.23
CA ASN A 74 0.60 -4.23 -19.52
C ASN A 74 2.10 -4.36 -19.19
N TRP A 75 2.49 -3.90 -17.99
CA TRP A 75 3.88 -3.94 -17.54
C TRP A 75 4.44 -5.36 -17.52
N LYS A 76 5.75 -5.50 -17.74
CA LYS A 76 6.44 -6.78 -17.58
C LYS A 76 6.21 -7.33 -16.17
N SER A 77 5.81 -8.60 -16.09
CA SER A 77 5.70 -9.38 -14.85
C SER A 77 6.59 -10.62 -14.94
N ILE A 78 7.20 -11.00 -13.82
CA ILE A 78 8.00 -12.22 -13.69
C ILE A 78 7.57 -12.90 -12.40
N GLU A 79 7.38 -14.22 -12.43
CA GLU A 79 7.02 -14.99 -11.25
C GLU A 79 8.07 -14.80 -10.13
N GLY A 80 7.58 -14.55 -8.91
CA GLY A 80 8.42 -14.28 -7.75
C GLY A 80 9.00 -12.87 -7.68
N TYR A 81 8.70 -11.98 -8.63
CA TYR A 81 9.04 -10.55 -8.57
C TYR A 81 7.81 -9.73 -8.16
N ARG A 82 8.04 -8.50 -7.73
CA ARG A 82 7.01 -7.53 -7.33
C ARG A 82 7.22 -6.20 -8.03
N TRP A 83 6.13 -5.52 -8.32
CA TRP A 83 6.18 -4.13 -8.74
C TRP A 83 6.37 -3.21 -7.55
N ASN A 84 7.15 -2.16 -7.77
CA ASN A 84 7.34 -1.05 -6.85
C ASN A 84 7.20 0.25 -7.62
N ILE A 85 6.58 1.26 -7.00
CA ILE A 85 6.46 2.60 -7.56
C ILE A 85 7.50 3.52 -6.91
N ASP A 86 8.11 4.37 -7.72
CA ASP A 86 8.80 5.55 -7.22
C ASP A 86 7.81 6.71 -7.21
N PHE A 87 7.42 7.14 -6.02
CA PHE A 87 6.44 8.22 -5.86
C PHE A 87 6.97 9.58 -6.33
N GLN A 88 8.28 9.78 -6.48
CA GLN A 88 8.83 11.05 -6.97
C GLN A 88 8.78 11.13 -8.49
N THR A 89 9.15 10.03 -9.18
CA THR A 89 9.29 10.00 -10.64
C THR A 89 8.09 9.40 -11.37
N CYS A 90 7.13 8.81 -10.64
CA CYS A 90 5.99 8.04 -11.18
C CYS A 90 6.41 6.79 -11.97
N GLU A 91 7.66 6.34 -11.79
CA GLU A 91 8.21 5.16 -12.43
C GLU A 91 7.82 3.88 -11.69
N ILE A 92 7.61 2.82 -12.46
CA ILE A 92 7.26 1.49 -11.97
C ILE A 92 8.42 0.55 -12.26
N PHE A 93 8.87 -0.13 -11.21
CA PHE A 93 9.99 -1.03 -11.26
C PHE A 93 9.56 -2.45 -10.93
N LEU A 94 10.16 -3.42 -11.59
CA LEU A 94 10.08 -4.83 -11.23
C LEU A 94 11.32 -5.20 -10.40
N THR A 95 11.09 -5.73 -9.21
CA THR A 95 12.13 -6.07 -8.22
C THR A 95 11.93 -7.46 -7.66
N LYS A 96 13.02 -8.18 -7.36
CA LYS A 96 13.00 -9.50 -6.71
C LYS A 96 13.06 -9.36 -5.19
#